data_AF-A0A8D2KMS9-F1
#
_entry.id   AF-A0A8D2KMS9-F1
#
_cell.length_a   1.000
_cell.length_b   1.000
_cell.length_c   1.000
_cell.angle_alpha   90.00
_cell.angle_beta   90.00
_cell.angle_gamma   90.00
#
_symmetry.space_group_name_H-M   'P 1'
#
loop_
_entity.id
_entity.type
_entity.pdbx_description
1 polymer ?
#
loop_
_entity_poly.entity_id
_entity_poly.type
_entity_poly.pdbx_seq_one_letter_code
_entity_poly.pdbx_strand_id
1 'polypeptide(L)'
;MAAGEPGDLGGYYFRFLPQKIFPSLSAPDTTSRLRQWSMLGRIKAQAFGFDQTFQAYRKDDFVMAFFKDPNVIPNLQLLSDSSGQWITLGFYWCVLPFNK
;
A
#
# COMPACT_ATOMS: atom_id res chain seq x y z
N MET A 1 24.53 3.99 -34.74
CA MET A 1 23.48 3.43 -33.86
C MET A 1 23.67 3.97 -32.46
N ALA A 2 22.70 4.71 -31.93
CA ALA A 2 22.56 4.93 -30.49
C ALA A 2 21.06 5.02 -30.24
N ALA A 3 20.43 3.86 -30.03
CA ALA A 3 19.07 3.82 -29.53
C ALA A 3 19.13 4.34 -28.09
N GLY A 4 18.35 5.39 -27.81
CA GLY A 4 18.20 5.88 -26.46
C GLY A 4 17.65 4.76 -25.58
N GLU A 5 18.47 4.31 -24.64
CA GLU A 5 18.05 3.45 -23.54
C GLU A 5 16.94 4.18 -22.79
N PRO A 6 15.71 3.62 -22.68
CA PRO A 6 14.74 4.15 -21.74
C PRO A 6 15.38 4.00 -20.35
N GLY A 7 15.54 5.11 -19.64
CA GLY A 7 16.12 5.12 -18.30
C GLY A 7 15.44 4.07 -17.43
N ASP A 8 16.15 2.96 -17.19
CA ASP A 8 15.80 1.92 -16.25
C ASP A 8 15.91 2.53 -14.85
N LEU A 9 14.86 3.25 -14.45
CA LEU A 9 14.57 3.47 -13.04
C LEU A 9 14.22 2.10 -12.48
N GLY A 10 15.25 1.30 -12.15
CA GLY A 10 15.16 -0.08 -11.68
C GLY A 10 13.92 -0.29 -10.82
N GLY A 11 12.86 -0.77 -11.47
CA GLY A 11 11.50 -0.55 -11.00
C GLY A 11 11.17 -1.58 -9.95
N TYR A 12 11.01 -1.16 -8.71
CA TYR A 12 10.49 -2.01 -7.64
C TYR A 12 9.13 -2.59 -8.08
N TYR A 13 9.04 -3.91 -8.20
CA TYR A 13 7.84 -4.61 -8.63
C TYR A 13 7.11 -5.15 -7.41
N PHE A 14 5.91 -4.66 -7.18
CA PHE A 14 5.10 -5.05 -6.05
C PHE A 14 3.95 -5.95 -6.50
N ARG A 15 3.88 -7.15 -5.92
CA ARG A 15 2.78 -8.08 -6.15
C ARG A 15 1.79 -7.99 -5.00
N PHE A 16 0.55 -7.61 -5.30
CA PHE A 16 -0.51 -7.67 -4.30
C PHE A 16 -0.82 -9.13 -3.92
N LEU A 17 -0.82 -9.44 -2.63
CA LEU A 17 -1.10 -10.77 -2.10
C LEU A 17 -2.42 -10.75 -1.30
N PRO A 18 -3.59 -10.78 -1.97
CA PRO A 18 -4.90 -10.73 -1.29
C PRO A 18 -5.13 -11.94 -0.38
N GLN A 19 -4.47 -13.06 -0.68
CA GLN A 19 -4.60 -14.32 0.06
C GLN A 19 -3.85 -14.35 1.40
N LYS A 20 -3.01 -13.35 1.69
CA LYS A 20 -2.24 -13.31 2.94
C LYS A 20 -3.12 -12.76 4.06
N ILE A 21 -3.82 -13.66 4.73
CA ILE A 21 -4.62 -13.35 5.91
C ILE A 21 -3.67 -13.17 7.09
N PHE A 22 -3.94 -12.17 7.94
CA PHE A 22 -3.20 -11.91 9.16
C PHE A 22 -3.99 -12.48 10.35
N PRO A 23 -3.76 -13.77 10.71
CA PRO A 23 -4.54 -14.42 11.78
C PRO A 23 -4.38 -13.70 13.13
N SER A 24 -3.26 -13.00 13.36
CA SER A 24 -3.05 -12.16 14.54
C SER A 24 -4.10 -11.06 14.70
N LEU A 25 -4.60 -10.49 13.60
CA LEU A 25 -5.65 -9.46 13.61
C LEU A 25 -7.05 -10.05 13.65
N SER A 26 -7.20 -11.33 13.28
CA SER A 26 -8.47 -12.06 13.33
C SER A 26 -8.67 -12.84 14.63
N ALA A 27 -7.65 -12.93 15.48
CA ALA A 27 -7.73 -13.60 16.77
C ALA A 27 -8.78 -12.92 17.68
N PRO A 28 -9.55 -13.70 18.46
CA PRO A 28 -10.60 -13.17 19.34
C PRO A 28 -10.06 -12.17 20.36
N ASP A 29 -8.88 -12.42 20.93
CA ASP A 29 -8.23 -11.51 21.89
C ASP A 29 -7.85 -10.18 21.26
N THR A 30 -7.26 -10.22 20.05
CA THR A 30 -6.85 -9.02 19.32
C THR A 30 -8.07 -8.24 18.86
N THR A 31 -9.10 -8.90 18.33
CA THR A 31 -10.34 -8.23 17.91
C THR A 31 -11.08 -7.61 19.10
N SER A 32 -11.07 -8.26 20.27
CA SER A 32 -11.62 -7.70 21.51
C SER A 32 -10.88 -6.42 21.92
N ARG A 33 -9.54 -6.43 21.89
CA ARG A 33 -8.74 -5.21 22.11
C ARG A 33 -9.06 -4.14 21.06
N LEU A 34 -9.03 -4.48 19.78
CA LEU A 34 -9.35 -3.55 18.69
C LEU A 34 -10.75 -2.93 18.87
N ARG A 35 -11.73 -3.67 19.40
CA ARG A 35 -13.04 -3.12 19.77
C ARG A 35 -12.94 -2.11 20.91
N GLN A 36 -12.22 -2.43 21.98
CA GLN A 36 -12.02 -1.52 23.12
C GLN A 36 -11.42 -0.17 22.68
N TRP A 37 -10.49 -0.18 21.74
CA TRP A 37 -9.86 1.03 21.19
C TRP A 37 -10.66 1.68 20.04
N SER A 38 -11.85 1.16 19.70
CA SER A 38 -12.62 1.58 18.52
C SER A 38 -11.81 1.55 17.21
N MET A 39 -10.84 0.64 17.13
CA MET A 39 -10.00 0.38 15.96
C MET A 39 -10.52 -0.78 15.10
N LEU A 40 -11.44 -1.58 15.64
CA LEU A 40 -12.04 -2.67 14.89
C LEU A 40 -12.79 -2.11 13.67
N GLY A 41 -12.42 -2.58 12.47
CA GLY A 41 -12.98 -2.12 11.20
C GLY A 41 -12.34 -0.82 10.67
N ARG A 42 -11.51 -0.14 11.47
CA ARG A 42 -10.71 1.04 11.06
C ARG A 42 -9.27 0.70 10.70
N ILE A 43 -8.81 -0.50 11.04
CA ILE A 43 -7.51 -1.04 10.66
C ILE A 43 -7.68 -2.24 9.73
N LYS A 44 -6.84 -2.30 8.69
CA LYS A 44 -6.77 -3.41 7.74
C LYS A 44 -5.31 -3.69 7.44
N ALA A 45 -4.93 -4.95 7.47
CA ALA A 45 -3.61 -5.37 7.03
C ALA A 45 -3.69 -5.92 5.62
N GLN A 46 -2.76 -5.48 4.78
CA GLN A 46 -2.60 -5.93 3.42
C GLN A 46 -1.15 -6.32 3.22
N ALA A 47 -0.92 -7.43 2.51
CA ALA A 47 0.42 -7.87 2.19
C ALA A 47 0.73 -7.59 0.72
N PHE A 48 1.94 -7.09 0.50
CA PHE A 48 2.53 -6.98 -0.82
C PHE A 48 3.83 -7.78 -0.81
N GLY A 49 4.01 -8.61 -1.82
CA GLY A 49 5.24 -9.33 -2.08
C GLY A 49 6.18 -8.49 -2.93
N PHE A 50 7.47 -8.63 -2.68
CA PHE A 50 8.55 -7.98 -3.42
C PHE A 50 9.73 -8.95 -3.48
N ASP A 51 10.34 -9.08 -4.66
CA ASP A 51 11.35 -10.12 -4.95
C ASP A 51 12.77 -9.55 -5.16
N GLN A 52 12.94 -8.24 -5.25
CA GLN A 52 14.24 -7.64 -5.56
C GLN A 52 15.07 -7.38 -4.30
N THR A 53 16.34 -7.02 -4.47
CA THR A 53 17.25 -6.78 -3.36
C THR A 53 16.96 -5.45 -2.68
N PHE A 54 16.57 -5.50 -1.41
CA PHE A 54 16.35 -4.29 -0.60
C PHE A 54 17.69 -3.74 -0.10
N GLN A 55 17.93 -2.46 -0.38
CA GLN A 55 19.11 -1.73 0.07
C GLN A 55 18.68 -0.67 1.08
N ALA A 56 19.19 -0.72 2.31
CA ALA A 56 18.75 0.16 3.39
C ALA A 56 18.86 1.66 3.06
N TYR A 57 19.86 2.06 2.26
CA TYR A 57 20.05 3.43 1.83
C TYR A 57 19.05 3.90 0.77
N ARG A 58 18.33 2.99 0.10
CA ARG A 58 17.28 3.29 -0.87
C ARG A 58 15.88 3.19 -0.27
N LYS A 59 15.72 3.23 1.07
CA LYS A 59 14.39 3.11 1.68
C LYS A 59 13.42 4.17 1.13
N ASP A 60 13.89 5.40 0.95
CA ASP A 60 13.02 6.51 0.54
C ASP A 60 12.57 6.33 -0.92
N ASP A 61 13.48 5.87 -1.78
CA ASP A 61 13.20 5.50 -3.18
C ASP A 61 12.24 4.31 -3.25
N PHE A 62 12.45 3.29 -2.41
CA PHE A 62 11.56 2.13 -2.28
C PHE A 62 10.14 2.53 -1.86
N VAL A 63 10.01 3.38 -0.84
CA VAL A 63 8.71 3.87 -0.36
C VAL A 63 8.03 4.70 -1.45
N MET A 64 8.78 5.56 -2.15
CA MET A 64 8.23 6.36 -3.24
C MET A 64 7.79 5.47 -4.42
N ALA A 65 8.56 4.43 -4.76
CA ALA A 65 8.19 3.47 -5.78
C ALA A 65 6.95 2.65 -5.38
N PHE A 66 6.82 2.26 -4.11
CA PHE A 66 5.65 1.54 -3.59
C PHE A 66 4.35 2.33 -3.80
N PHE A 67 4.32 3.62 -3.44
CA PHE A 67 3.13 4.43 -3.62
C PHE A 67 2.84 4.82 -5.07
N LYS A 68 3.84 4.70 -5.96
CA LYS A 68 3.70 4.97 -7.40
C LYS A 68 3.42 3.72 -8.23
N ASP A 69 3.50 2.54 -7.63
CA ASP A 69 3.37 1.29 -8.36
C ASP A 69 1.93 1.07 -8.85
N PRO A 70 1.75 0.74 -10.15
CA PRO A 70 0.42 0.58 -10.75
C PRO A 70 -0.38 -0.59 -10.18
N ASN A 71 0.24 -1.56 -9.49
CA ASN A 71 -0.45 -2.62 -8.77
C ASN A 71 -0.77 -2.20 -7.33
N VAL A 72 0.05 -1.38 -6.69
CA VAL A 72 -0.22 -0.91 -5.31
C VAL A 72 -1.35 0.11 -5.28
N ILE A 73 -1.34 1.10 -6.17
CA ILE A 73 -2.32 2.20 -6.21
C ILE A 73 -3.79 1.70 -6.19
N PRO A 74 -4.23 0.78 -7.06
CA PRO A 74 -5.61 0.29 -7.07
C PRO A 74 -5.90 -0.75 -5.97
N ASN A 75 -4.88 -1.36 -5.35
CA ASN A 75 -5.09 -2.43 -4.37
C ASN A 75 -4.92 -1.97 -2.91
N LEU A 76 -4.16 -0.91 -2.65
CA LEU A 76 -3.95 -0.40 -1.31
C LEU A 76 -5.21 0.32 -0.83
N GLN A 77 -5.81 -0.22 0.22
CA GLN A 77 -7.03 0.26 0.83
C GLN A 77 -6.69 1.16 2.01
N LEU A 78 -7.33 2.32 2.02
CA LEU A 78 -7.22 3.34 3.05
C LEU A 78 -8.62 3.59 3.62
N LEU A 79 -8.70 3.87 4.91
CA LEU A 79 -9.95 4.30 5.52
C LEU A 79 -10.15 5.79 5.22
N SER A 80 -11.23 6.13 4.54
CA SER A 80 -11.61 7.54 4.35
C SER A 80 -12.17 8.11 5.65
N ASP A 81 -11.59 9.22 6.12
CA ASP A 81 -12.05 9.90 7.33
C ASP A 81 -13.46 10.49 7.18
N SER A 82 -13.82 10.90 5.96
CA SER A 82 -15.09 11.56 5.65
C SER A 82 -16.27 10.62 5.42
N SER A 83 -16.04 9.38 4.96
CA SER A 83 -17.12 8.40 4.72
C SER A 83 -17.07 7.18 5.64
N GLY A 84 -15.97 6.97 6.38
CA GLY A 84 -15.75 5.76 7.17
C GLY A 84 -15.67 4.49 6.32
N GLN A 85 -15.56 4.62 4.98
CA GLN A 85 -15.46 3.51 4.05
C GLN A 85 -14.02 3.29 3.62
N TRP A 86 -13.71 2.03 3.31
CA TRP A 86 -12.43 1.64 2.73
C TRP A 86 -12.41 2.01 1.24
N ILE A 87 -11.49 2.88 0.85
CA ILE A 87 -11.29 3.29 -0.53
C ILE A 87 -9.87 2.97 -0.99
N THR A 88 -9.66 2.86 -2.30
CA THR A 88 -8.34 2.54 -2.85
C THR A 88 -7.54 3.82 -3.08
N LEU A 89 -6.21 3.72 -2.95
CA LEU A 89 -5.30 4.86 -3.06
C LEU A 89 -5.40 5.59 -4.41
N GLY A 90 -5.69 4.85 -5.48
CA GLY A 90 -5.95 5.40 -6.81
C GLY A 90 -7.12 6.38 -6.88
N PHE A 91 -8.09 6.26 -5.97
CA PHE A 91 -9.22 7.19 -5.91
C PHE A 91 -8.78 8.56 -5.35
N TYR A 92 -7.83 8.60 -4.40
CA TYR A 92 -7.30 9.86 -3.86
C TYR A 92 -6.45 10.64 -4.86
N TRP A 93 -5.69 9.96 -5.72
CA TRP A 93 -4.88 10.64 -6.75
C TRP A 93 -5.74 11.33 -7.82
N CYS A 94 -6.93 10.80 -8.11
CA CYS A 94 -7.90 11.45 -9.01
C CYS A 94 -8.72 12.56 -8.34
N VAL A 95 -8.97 12.47 -7.02
CA VAL A 95 -9.93 13.35 -6.32
C VAL A 95 -9.26 14.51 -5.58
N LEU A 96 -7.95 14.43 -5.30
CA LEU A 96 -7.18 15.59 -4.85
C LEU A 96 -6.47 16.23 -6.05
N PRO A 97 -6.92 17.39 -6.57
CA PRO A 97 -5.99 18.25 -7.26
C PRO A 97 -4.87 18.54 -6.26
N PHE A 98 -3.66 18.15 -6.61
CA PHE A 98 -2.44 18.55 -5.92
C PHE A 98 -2.30 20.07 -6.09
N ASN A 99 -3.13 20.84 -5.37
CA ASN A 99 -3.14 22.28 -5.42
C ASN A 99 -2.11 22.77 -4.39
N LYS A 100 -0.91 22.97 -4.96
CA LYS A 100 0.11 23.97 -4.64
C LYS A 100 0.31 24.40 -3.19
#